data_AF-A0A957UL11-F1
#
_entry.id   AF-A0A957UL11-F1
#
_cell.length_a   1.000
_cell.length_b   1.000
_cell.length_c   1.000
_cell.angle_alpha   90.00
_cell.angle_beta   90.00
_cell.angle_gamma   90.00
#
_symmetry.space_group_name_H-M   'P 1'
#
loop_
_entity.id
_entity.type
_entity.pdbx_description
1 polymer ?
#
loop_
_entity_poly.entity_id
_entity_poly.type
_entity_poly.pdbx_seq_one_letter_code
_entity_poly.pdbx_strand_id
1 'polypeptide(L)'
;GPDPLFYEPGGIHAAAGKLYVADTNNHAIRVIDLATLETRTLVLKGIQQFTASRADEPFGDRQIALEPVQVTAGPGIVTLDVKLPAGYKINDLAPYSMEWHVQNAGDGDLVVLEPDANRSIAGPEFPLTLAATFQPGQGELIADLTIIYCQAETESLCLIDQTRLEQPLVVTDASGQAGQPEVLLTYQVELSE
;
A
#
# COMPACT_ATOMS: atom_id res chain seq x y z
N GLY A 1 -13.72 -0.47 -32.88
CA GLY A 1 -13.71 -0.52 -34.35
C GLY A 1 -13.24 -1.88 -34.81
N PRO A 2 -13.06 -2.07 -36.12
CA PRO A 2 -12.70 -3.35 -36.73
C PRO A 2 -11.22 -3.73 -36.50
N ASP A 3 -10.33 -2.76 -36.33
CA ASP A 3 -8.88 -2.99 -36.16
C ASP A 3 -8.37 -2.51 -34.79
N PRO A 4 -8.60 -3.27 -33.70
CA PRO A 4 -8.06 -2.94 -32.39
C PRO A 4 -6.56 -3.21 -32.30
N LEU A 5 -5.81 -2.31 -31.64
CA LEU A 5 -4.45 -2.59 -31.19
C LEU A 5 -4.51 -3.07 -29.73
N PHE A 6 -4.03 -4.29 -29.49
CA PHE A 6 -3.85 -4.86 -28.15
C PHE A 6 -2.40 -4.72 -27.71
N TYR A 7 -2.17 -4.68 -26.40
CA TYR A 7 -0.83 -4.64 -25.82
C TYR A 7 -0.72 -5.67 -24.69
N GLU A 8 -0.06 -6.78 -25.01
CA GLU A 8 0.12 -7.95 -24.13
C GLU A 8 -1.19 -8.47 -23.50
N PRO A 9 -2.22 -8.79 -24.31
CA PRO A 9 -3.47 -9.31 -23.76
C PRO A 9 -3.24 -10.65 -23.06
N GLY A 10 -3.59 -10.73 -21.76
CA GLY A 10 -3.24 -11.88 -20.92
C GLY A 10 -4.40 -12.81 -20.56
N GLY A 11 -5.66 -12.35 -20.74
CA GLY A 11 -6.85 -13.10 -20.33
C GLY A 11 -7.99 -12.99 -21.33
N ILE A 12 -8.79 -14.06 -21.45
CA ILE A 12 -9.90 -14.17 -22.41
C ILE A 12 -11.09 -14.90 -21.78
N HIS A 13 -12.30 -14.40 -22.01
CA HIS A 13 -13.54 -15.05 -21.61
C HIS A 13 -14.61 -14.87 -22.69
N ALA A 14 -15.42 -15.90 -22.95
CA ALA A 14 -16.50 -15.83 -23.93
C ALA A 14 -17.86 -15.98 -23.23
N ALA A 15 -18.74 -15.00 -23.42
CA ALA A 15 -20.09 -15.03 -22.87
C ALA A 15 -21.06 -14.23 -23.74
N ALA A 16 -22.29 -14.73 -23.89
CA ALA A 16 -23.39 -14.03 -24.57
C ALA A 16 -23.03 -13.45 -25.96
N GLY A 17 -22.30 -14.23 -26.77
CA GLY A 17 -21.90 -13.82 -28.12
C GLY A 17 -20.76 -12.79 -28.16
N LYS A 18 -20.06 -12.57 -27.04
CA LYS A 18 -18.97 -11.61 -26.93
C LYS A 18 -17.71 -12.26 -26.37
N LEU A 19 -16.59 -11.79 -26.84
CA LEU A 19 -15.28 -12.06 -26.28
C LEU A 19 -14.85 -10.90 -25.39
N TYR A 20 -14.48 -11.20 -24.16
CA TYR A 20 -13.90 -10.25 -23.22
C TYR A 20 -12.41 -10.53 -23.15
N VAL A 21 -11.59 -9.51 -23.38
CA VAL A 21 -10.12 -9.62 -23.40
C VAL A 21 -9.55 -8.65 -22.37
N ALA A 22 -8.70 -9.16 -21.48
CA ALA A 22 -7.88 -8.34 -20.61
C ALA A 22 -6.66 -7.84 -21.41
N ASP A 23 -6.70 -6.57 -21.79
CA ASP A 23 -5.67 -5.89 -22.57
C ASP A 23 -4.67 -5.25 -21.58
N THR A 24 -3.77 -6.09 -21.05
CA THR A 24 -2.99 -5.87 -19.82
C THR A 24 -2.29 -4.52 -19.80
N ASN A 25 -1.47 -4.23 -20.81
CA ASN A 25 -0.66 -3.01 -20.81
C ASN A 25 -1.41 -1.78 -21.32
N ASN A 26 -2.67 -1.93 -21.73
CA ASN A 26 -3.57 -0.81 -22.02
C ASN A 26 -4.53 -0.53 -20.87
N HIS A 27 -4.43 -1.25 -19.74
CA HIS A 27 -5.30 -1.15 -18.57
C HIS A 27 -6.80 -1.18 -18.93
N ALA A 28 -7.17 -2.03 -19.88
CA ALA A 28 -8.52 -2.03 -20.44
C ALA A 28 -9.09 -3.46 -20.55
N ILE A 29 -10.41 -3.57 -20.37
CA ILE A 29 -11.15 -4.75 -20.81
C ILE A 29 -11.75 -4.44 -22.18
N ARG A 30 -11.39 -5.22 -23.20
CA ARG A 30 -11.93 -5.11 -24.55
C ARG A 30 -13.08 -6.10 -24.71
N VAL A 31 -14.10 -5.69 -25.43
CA VAL A 31 -15.26 -6.50 -25.77
C VAL A 31 -15.33 -6.60 -27.28
N ILE A 32 -15.19 -7.81 -27.81
CA ILE A 32 -15.31 -8.13 -29.22
C ILE A 32 -16.69 -8.78 -29.41
N ASP A 33 -17.50 -8.20 -30.29
CA ASP A 33 -18.73 -8.87 -30.72
C ASP A 33 -18.36 -9.99 -31.70
N LEU A 34 -18.77 -11.23 -31.44
CA LEU A 34 -18.37 -12.37 -32.27
C LEU A 34 -19.12 -12.44 -33.60
N ALA A 35 -20.23 -11.72 -33.75
CA ALA A 35 -20.97 -11.66 -35.01
C ALA A 35 -20.42 -10.58 -35.95
N THR A 36 -20.04 -9.42 -35.41
CA THR A 36 -19.54 -8.28 -36.23
C THR A 36 -18.03 -8.14 -36.23
N LEU A 37 -17.33 -8.81 -35.31
CA LEU A 37 -15.90 -8.65 -35.01
C LEU A 37 -15.51 -7.23 -34.57
N GLU A 38 -16.49 -6.38 -34.22
CA GLU A 38 -16.22 -5.05 -33.73
C GLU A 38 -15.76 -5.09 -32.27
N THR A 39 -14.69 -4.34 -32.00
CA THR A 39 -14.12 -4.21 -30.66
C THR A 39 -14.49 -2.88 -30.03
N ARG A 40 -14.85 -2.89 -28.74
CA ARG A 40 -15.01 -1.69 -27.90
C ARG A 40 -14.36 -1.88 -26.54
N THR A 41 -14.05 -0.79 -25.85
CA THR A 41 -13.67 -0.86 -24.44
C THR A 41 -14.91 -1.03 -23.56
N LEU A 42 -14.84 -1.88 -22.55
CA LEU A 42 -15.84 -1.96 -21.49
C LEU A 42 -15.63 -0.79 -20.52
N VAL A 43 -16.67 0.03 -20.35
CA VAL A 43 -16.68 1.08 -19.33
C VAL A 43 -17.48 0.58 -18.13
N LEU A 44 -16.81 0.40 -17.00
CA LEU A 44 -17.46 0.10 -15.73
C LEU A 44 -17.99 1.40 -15.11
N LYS A 45 -19.22 1.36 -14.59
CA LYS A 45 -19.88 2.49 -13.95
C LYS A 45 -20.17 2.16 -12.48
N GLY A 46 -20.19 3.18 -11.63
CA GLY A 46 -20.46 3.01 -10.20
C GLY A 46 -19.31 2.35 -9.43
N ILE A 47 -18.11 2.26 -10.00
CA ILE A 47 -16.98 1.62 -9.30
C ILE A 47 -16.59 2.34 -8.00
N GLN A 48 -16.93 3.62 -7.88
CA GLN A 48 -16.70 4.45 -6.71
C GLN A 48 -17.48 3.97 -5.47
N GLN A 49 -18.52 3.16 -5.65
CA GLN A 49 -19.26 2.55 -4.54
C GLN A 49 -18.50 1.37 -3.91
N PHE A 50 -17.45 0.88 -4.57
CA PHE A 50 -16.51 -0.08 -4.02
C PHE A 50 -15.32 0.71 -3.44
N THR A 51 -15.46 1.18 -2.21
CA THR A 51 -14.31 1.64 -1.44
C THR A 51 -13.43 0.44 -1.11
N ALA A 52 -12.11 0.58 -1.28
CA ALA A 52 -11.12 -0.42 -0.87
C ALA A 52 -11.28 -0.78 0.62
N SER A 53 -10.78 -1.97 0.96
CA SER A 53 -10.94 -2.75 2.19
C SER A 53 -11.21 -1.97 3.49
N ARG A 54 -12.08 -2.53 4.34
CA ARG A 54 -12.27 -2.08 5.72
C ARG A 54 -10.95 -2.28 6.49
N ALA A 55 -10.59 -1.34 7.36
CA ALA A 55 -9.45 -1.47 8.28
C ALA A 55 -9.48 -2.77 9.11
N ASP A 56 -10.68 -3.30 9.36
CA ASP A 56 -10.92 -4.55 10.11
C ASP A 56 -10.67 -5.85 9.32
N GLU A 57 -10.46 -5.79 8.00
CA GLU A 57 -10.11 -6.98 7.22
C GLU A 57 -8.61 -7.31 7.41
N PRO A 58 -8.24 -8.59 7.54
CA PRO A 58 -6.84 -8.98 7.60
C PRO A 58 -6.11 -8.53 6.34
N PHE A 59 -5.11 -7.66 6.51
CA PHE A 59 -4.22 -7.23 5.44
C PHE A 59 -3.03 -8.19 5.34
N GLY A 60 -2.91 -8.86 4.19
CA GLY A 60 -1.86 -9.83 3.95
C GLY A 60 -1.87 -11.01 4.93
N ASP A 61 -0.80 -11.78 4.93
CA ASP A 61 -0.65 -12.97 5.78
C ASP A 61 0.10 -12.67 7.09
N ARG A 62 0.68 -11.47 7.23
CA ARG A 62 1.53 -11.07 8.36
C ARG A 62 1.01 -9.81 9.06
N GLN A 63 0.84 -9.91 10.37
CA GLN A 63 0.54 -8.80 11.28
C GLN A 63 1.61 -8.77 12.37
N ILE A 64 2.27 -7.62 12.53
CA ILE A 64 3.39 -7.45 13.45
C ILE A 64 3.07 -6.30 14.40
N ALA A 65 2.83 -6.64 15.67
CA ALA A 65 2.78 -5.67 16.75
C ALA A 65 4.20 -5.23 17.12
N LEU A 66 4.47 -3.94 17.00
CA LEU A 66 5.72 -3.30 17.40
C LEU A 66 5.68 -2.94 18.89
N GLU A 67 6.86 -2.66 19.46
CA GLU A 67 6.98 -2.25 20.85
C GLU A 67 6.29 -0.89 21.09
N PRO A 68 5.48 -0.72 22.15
CA PRO A 68 4.81 0.54 22.44
C PRO A 68 5.78 1.71 22.61
N VAL A 69 5.44 2.87 22.03
CA VAL A 69 6.25 4.09 22.13
C VAL A 69 5.52 5.21 22.86
N GLN A 70 6.29 6.06 23.54
CA GLN A 70 5.78 7.33 24.08
C GLN A 70 6.27 8.48 23.20
N VAL A 71 5.34 9.35 22.81
CA VAL A 71 5.57 10.48 21.91
C VAL A 71 5.05 11.76 22.55
N THR A 72 5.66 12.89 22.23
CA THR A 72 5.15 14.19 22.68
C THR A 72 4.16 14.76 21.66
N ALA A 73 3.09 15.37 22.13
CA ALA A 73 2.13 16.06 21.28
C ALA A 73 2.77 17.23 20.52
N GLY A 74 2.36 17.43 19.27
CA GLY A 74 2.82 18.50 18.40
C GLY A 74 3.22 18.05 16.99
N PRO A 75 3.70 18.99 16.15
CA PRO A 75 4.24 18.67 14.83
C PRO A 75 5.47 17.78 14.95
N GLY A 76 5.57 16.78 14.08
CA GLY A 76 6.54 15.73 14.20
C GLY A 76 6.68 14.92 12.92
N ILE A 77 7.32 13.76 13.04
CA ILE A 77 7.56 12.86 11.91
C ILE A 77 7.25 11.40 12.23
N VAL A 78 6.81 10.67 11.22
CA VAL A 78 6.75 9.21 11.21
C VAL A 78 7.76 8.70 10.19
N THR A 79 8.67 7.84 10.63
CA THR A 79 9.68 7.23 9.78
C THR A 79 9.38 5.75 9.60
N LEU A 80 9.30 5.30 8.36
CA LEU A 80 9.21 3.89 7.99
C LEU A 80 10.57 3.44 7.48
N ASP A 81 11.21 2.49 8.16
CA ASP A 81 12.49 1.91 7.79
C ASP A 81 12.34 0.43 7.44
N VAL A 82 12.25 0.13 6.14
CA VAL A 82 12.18 -1.23 5.63
C VAL A 82 13.59 -1.74 5.33
N LYS A 83 13.95 -2.88 5.91
CA LYS A 83 15.19 -3.59 5.64
C LYS A 83 14.91 -4.85 4.82
N LEU A 84 15.53 -4.93 3.64
CA LEU A 84 15.45 -6.10 2.79
C LEU A 84 16.48 -7.17 3.20
N PRO A 85 16.25 -8.45 2.86
CA PRO A 85 17.25 -9.50 3.02
C PRO A 85 18.50 -9.20 2.19
N ALA A 86 19.63 -9.75 2.61
CA ALA A 86 20.87 -9.65 1.84
C ALA A 86 20.69 -10.21 0.42
N GLY A 87 21.21 -9.49 -0.59
CA GLY A 87 21.10 -9.87 -1.99
C GLY A 87 19.79 -9.48 -2.67
N TYR A 88 18.92 -8.71 -2.01
CA TYR A 88 17.69 -8.18 -2.59
C TYR A 88 17.67 -6.65 -2.64
N LYS A 89 16.91 -6.11 -3.59
CA LYS A 89 16.63 -4.67 -3.74
C LYS A 89 15.14 -4.43 -3.95
N ILE A 90 14.70 -3.19 -3.72
CA ILE A 90 13.34 -2.75 -4.08
C ILE A 90 13.18 -2.85 -5.60
N ASN A 91 11.97 -3.20 -6.05
CA ASN A 91 11.62 -3.17 -7.46
C ASN A 91 11.38 -1.71 -7.92
N ASP A 92 12.13 -1.28 -8.94
CA ASP A 92 12.09 0.10 -9.45
C ASP A 92 10.92 0.37 -10.40
N LEU A 93 10.23 -0.68 -10.86
CA LEU A 93 9.15 -0.61 -11.86
C LEU A 93 7.77 -0.93 -11.25
N ALA A 94 7.73 -1.80 -10.25
CA ALA A 94 6.49 -2.21 -9.60
C ALA A 94 6.17 -1.26 -8.44
N PRO A 95 4.92 -0.76 -8.36
CA PRO A 95 4.56 0.18 -7.31
C PRO A 95 4.48 -0.51 -5.95
N TYR A 96 5.26 0.01 -5.00
CA TYR A 96 5.13 -0.26 -3.56
C TYR A 96 3.91 0.50 -3.03
N SER A 97 3.06 -0.12 -2.21
CA SER A 97 1.94 0.59 -1.56
C SER A 97 2.13 0.69 -0.05
N MET A 98 1.81 1.86 0.50
CA MET A 98 1.64 2.09 1.93
C MET A 98 0.29 2.73 2.19
N GLU A 99 -0.48 2.11 3.06
CA GLU A 99 -1.73 2.65 3.58
C GLU A 99 -1.63 2.77 5.09
N TRP A 100 -2.05 3.92 5.62
CA TRP A 100 -1.96 4.25 7.03
C TRP A 100 -3.36 4.35 7.61
N HIS A 101 -3.52 3.79 8.80
CA HIS A 101 -4.74 3.87 9.59
C HIS A 101 -4.40 4.27 11.02
N VAL A 102 -5.29 5.01 11.66
CA VAL A 102 -5.16 5.34 13.08
C VAL A 102 -6.36 4.76 13.79
N GLN A 103 -6.07 4.01 14.85
CA GLN A 103 -7.08 3.41 15.70
C GLN A 103 -6.93 3.99 17.11
N ASN A 104 -7.88 4.82 17.52
CA ASN A 104 -7.94 5.35 18.87
C ASN A 104 -9.39 5.50 19.34
N ALA A 105 -9.57 5.59 20.66
CA ALA A 105 -10.85 5.95 21.24
C ALA A 105 -11.06 7.47 21.12
N GLY A 106 -12.32 7.88 20.90
CA GLY A 106 -12.73 9.29 20.83
C GLY A 106 -12.86 9.83 19.41
N ASP A 107 -13.14 11.13 19.33
CA ASP A 107 -13.27 11.85 18.05
C ASP A 107 -11.91 12.41 17.61
N GLY A 108 -11.54 12.13 16.36
CA GLY A 108 -10.30 12.60 15.74
C GLY A 108 -9.12 11.64 15.89
N ASP A 109 -8.21 11.70 14.93
CA ASP A 109 -7.05 10.80 14.87
C ASP A 109 -5.93 11.27 15.81
N LEU A 110 -5.40 10.34 16.60
CA LEU A 110 -4.24 10.55 17.48
C LEU A 110 -2.99 11.00 16.71
N VAL A 111 -2.86 10.56 15.45
CA VAL A 111 -1.78 10.91 14.52
C VAL A 111 -2.39 11.43 13.23
N VAL A 112 -2.13 12.68 12.88
CA VAL A 112 -2.57 13.25 11.60
C VAL A 112 -1.37 13.30 10.65
N LEU A 113 -1.36 12.41 9.66
CA LEU A 113 -0.31 12.34 8.63
C LEU A 113 -0.55 13.37 7.52
N GLU A 114 0.50 13.66 6.76
CA GLU A 114 0.39 14.47 5.53
C GLU A 114 -0.60 13.86 4.50
N PRO A 115 -1.27 14.69 3.67
CA PRO A 115 -2.38 14.24 2.81
C PRO A 115 -2.03 13.11 1.82
N ASP A 116 -0.76 13.00 1.44
CA ASP A 116 -0.22 12.01 0.50
C ASP A 116 0.53 10.86 1.20
N ALA A 117 0.34 10.69 2.51
CA ALA A 117 0.92 9.58 3.26
C ALA A 117 0.46 8.21 2.74
N ASN A 118 -0.80 8.08 2.34
CA ASN A 118 -1.30 6.92 1.61
C ASN A 118 -0.88 7.03 0.16
N ARG A 119 0.05 6.17 -0.26
CA ARG A 119 0.65 6.29 -1.60
C ARG A 119 1.10 4.97 -2.18
N SER A 120 1.14 4.96 -3.50
CA SER A 120 1.67 3.90 -4.32
C SER A 120 2.82 4.48 -5.16
N ILE A 121 4.06 4.10 -4.85
CA ILE A 121 5.28 4.70 -5.41
C ILE A 121 6.23 3.62 -5.94
N ALA A 122 6.88 3.91 -7.07
CA ALA A 122 7.89 3.03 -7.65
C ALA A 122 9.28 3.40 -7.08
N GLY A 123 10.09 2.40 -6.73
CA GLY A 123 11.45 2.59 -6.23
C GLY A 123 11.59 3.49 -4.99
N PRO A 124 10.80 3.32 -3.91
CA PRO A 124 11.04 4.06 -2.67
C PRO A 124 12.45 3.81 -2.10
N GLU A 125 13.06 4.88 -1.59
CA GLU A 125 14.24 4.77 -0.74
C GLU A 125 13.81 4.76 0.73
N PHE A 126 14.41 3.85 1.50
CA PHE A 126 14.19 3.75 2.94
C PHE A 126 15.46 4.21 3.69
N PRO A 127 15.31 4.93 4.82
CA PRO A 127 14.06 5.22 5.52
C PRO A 127 13.20 6.31 4.85
N LEU A 128 11.88 6.09 4.78
CA LEU A 128 10.91 7.06 4.31
C LEU A 128 10.38 7.88 5.49
N THR A 129 10.27 9.20 5.33
CA THR A 129 9.80 10.10 6.40
C THR A 129 8.54 10.84 5.97
N LEU A 130 7.54 10.85 6.86
CA LEU A 130 6.24 11.50 6.69
C LEU A 130 6.11 12.63 7.71
N ALA A 131 5.61 13.79 7.30
CA ALA A 131 5.18 14.78 8.28
C ALA A 131 3.92 14.30 9.02
N ALA A 132 3.88 14.55 10.33
CA ALA A 132 2.78 14.17 11.19
C ALA A 132 2.47 15.25 12.24
N THR A 133 1.25 15.22 12.78
CA THR A 133 0.89 15.96 13.99
C THR A 133 0.34 14.98 15.02
N PHE A 134 0.97 14.94 16.19
CA PHE A 134 0.58 14.07 17.30
C PHE A 134 -0.35 14.81 18.25
N GLN A 135 -1.49 14.21 18.58
CA GLN A 135 -2.47 14.73 19.51
C GLN A 135 -2.45 13.91 20.81
N PRO A 136 -2.66 14.49 22.01
CA PRO A 136 -2.64 13.73 23.26
C PRO A 136 -3.65 12.57 23.28
N GLY A 137 -3.24 11.41 23.80
CA GLY A 137 -4.10 10.24 23.90
C GLY A 137 -3.34 8.91 23.78
N GLN A 138 -4.08 7.83 23.59
CA GLN A 138 -3.54 6.49 23.41
C GLN A 138 -4.27 5.79 22.25
N GLY A 139 -3.51 5.04 21.45
CA GLY A 139 -4.03 4.33 20.30
C GLY A 139 -2.92 3.62 19.54
N GLU A 140 -3.24 3.24 18.31
CA GLU A 140 -2.35 2.50 17.40
C GLU A 140 -2.25 3.21 16.07
N LEU A 141 -1.02 3.34 15.56
CA LEU A 141 -0.73 3.73 14.19
C LEU A 141 -0.46 2.44 13.41
N ILE A 142 -1.28 2.19 12.40
CA ILE A 142 -1.26 0.96 11.61
C ILE A 142 -0.74 1.30 10.21
N ALA A 143 0.22 0.52 9.72
CA ALA A 143 0.77 0.64 8.38
C ALA A 143 0.61 -0.66 7.61
N ASP A 144 -0.18 -0.64 6.54
CA ASP A 144 -0.39 -1.72 5.59
C ASP A 144 0.56 -1.57 4.41
N LEU A 145 1.53 -2.49 4.31
CA LEU A 145 2.64 -2.41 3.36
C LEU A 145 2.55 -3.53 2.33
N THR A 146 2.54 -3.18 1.04
CA THR A 146 2.83 -4.13 -0.05
C THR A 146 4.21 -3.81 -0.60
N ILE A 147 5.16 -4.69 -0.32
CA ILE A 147 6.57 -4.55 -0.67
C ILE A 147 6.89 -5.49 -1.83
N ILE A 148 7.36 -4.93 -2.94
CA ILE A 148 7.81 -5.71 -4.09
C ILE A 148 9.33 -5.55 -4.20
N TYR A 149 10.04 -6.66 -4.10
CA TYR A 149 11.50 -6.68 -4.06
C TYR A 149 12.05 -7.84 -4.90
N CYS A 150 13.23 -7.66 -5.48
CA CYS A 150 13.83 -8.61 -6.42
C CYS A 150 15.27 -8.91 -6.05
N GLN A 151 15.80 -10.04 -6.53
CA GLN A 151 17.22 -10.34 -6.43
C GLN A 151 18.06 -9.22 -7.06
N ALA A 152 19.02 -8.69 -6.32
CA ALA A 152 19.75 -7.48 -6.70
C ALA A 152 20.67 -7.67 -7.91
N GLU A 153 21.21 -8.87 -8.13
CA GLU A 153 22.17 -9.12 -9.21
C GLU A 153 21.50 -9.48 -10.53
N THR A 154 20.47 -10.33 -10.50
CA THR A 154 19.88 -10.90 -11.71
C THR A 154 18.48 -10.38 -12.01
N GLU A 155 17.78 -9.86 -11.00
CA GLU A 155 16.36 -9.46 -11.06
C GLU A 155 15.42 -10.55 -11.60
N SER A 156 15.88 -11.82 -11.61
CA SER A 156 15.15 -12.94 -12.19
C SER A 156 14.02 -13.47 -11.31
N LEU A 157 14.08 -13.14 -10.01
CA LEU A 157 13.06 -13.47 -9.03
C LEU A 157 12.65 -12.19 -8.29
N CYS A 158 11.36 -11.89 -8.35
CA CYS A 158 10.72 -10.86 -7.55
C CYS A 158 9.69 -11.51 -6.63
N LEU A 159 9.64 -11.03 -5.40
CA LEU A 159 8.76 -11.48 -4.35
C LEU A 159 7.86 -10.33 -3.90
N ILE A 160 6.71 -10.68 -3.34
CA ILE A 160 5.75 -9.76 -2.77
C ILE A 160 5.65 -10.09 -1.28
N ASP A 161 5.87 -9.09 -0.43
CA ASP A 161 5.60 -9.16 1.01
C ASP A 161 4.43 -8.24 1.33
N GLN A 162 3.39 -8.79 1.95
CA GLN A 162 2.23 -8.05 2.43
C GLN A 162 2.18 -8.15 3.95
N THR A 163 2.45 -7.03 4.62
CA THR A 163 2.59 -6.99 6.07
C THR A 163 1.89 -5.77 6.65
N ARG A 164 1.14 -5.99 7.73
CA ARG A 164 0.61 -4.95 8.61
C ARG A 164 1.54 -4.73 9.78
N LEU A 165 1.99 -3.50 10.00
CA LEU A 165 2.69 -3.08 11.20
C LEU A 165 1.70 -2.36 12.11
N GLU A 166 1.63 -2.78 13.37
CA GLU A 166 0.81 -2.15 14.40
C GLU A 166 1.74 -1.50 15.40
N GLN A 167 1.76 -0.17 15.46
CA GLN A 167 2.60 0.60 16.38
C GLN A 167 1.72 1.18 17.49
N PRO A 168 1.68 0.57 18.69
CA PRO A 168 1.02 1.18 19.84
C PRO A 168 1.76 2.44 20.25
N LEU A 169 1.01 3.50 20.55
CA LEU A 169 1.56 4.77 20.99
C LEU A 169 0.74 5.41 22.10
N VAL A 170 1.46 6.09 23.00
CA VAL A 170 0.91 7.00 24.00
C VAL A 170 1.47 8.39 23.74
N VAL A 171 0.61 9.33 23.37
CA VAL A 171 0.99 10.72 23.13
C VAL A 171 0.74 11.53 24.40
N THR A 172 1.80 12.07 24.98
CA THR A 172 1.74 12.90 26.19
C THR A 172 1.85 14.38 25.87
N ASP A 173 1.27 15.23 26.72
CA ASP A 173 1.42 16.68 26.61
C ASP A 173 2.89 17.11 26.69
N ALA A 174 3.25 18.18 25.98
CA ALA A 174 4.60 18.75 25.93
C ALA A 174 5.13 19.32 27.27
N SER A 175 4.34 19.23 28.35
CA SER A 175 4.62 19.84 29.66
C SER A 175 5.44 18.95 30.61
N GLY A 176 5.79 17.72 30.22
CA GLY A 176 6.69 16.83 30.97
C GLY A 176 7.60 16.02 30.04
N GLN A 177 8.92 16.12 30.23
CA GLN A 177 9.95 15.32 29.53
C GLN A 177 9.59 13.81 29.54
N ALA A 178 9.82 12.97 28.53
CA ALA A 178 10.76 13.01 27.41
C ALA A 178 10.26 12.11 26.25
N GLY A 179 9.97 12.70 25.10
CA GLY A 179 9.81 12.02 23.82
C GLY A 179 9.93 13.06 22.72
N GLN A 180 10.65 12.79 21.64
CA GLN A 180 10.53 13.64 20.45
C GLN A 180 9.16 13.32 19.81
N PRO A 181 8.52 14.25 19.09
CA PRO A 181 7.31 13.97 18.32
C PRO A 181 7.68 13.12 17.09
N GLU A 182 8.25 11.94 17.32
CA GLU A 182 8.87 11.10 16.31
C GLU A 182 8.53 9.63 16.59
N VAL A 183 8.10 8.92 15.55
CA VAL A 183 7.84 7.48 15.60
C VAL A 183 8.64 6.80 14.50
N LEU A 184 9.44 5.78 14.85
CA LEU A 184 10.19 4.97 13.90
C LEU A 184 9.60 3.56 13.86
N LEU A 185 9.03 3.19 12.70
CA LEU A 185 8.59 1.84 12.40
C LEU A 185 9.72 1.14 11.63
N THR A 186 10.40 0.18 12.28
CA THR A 186 11.40 -0.66 11.60
C THR A 186 10.77 -1.99 11.21
N TYR A 187 10.89 -2.38 9.95
CA TYR A 187 10.45 -3.68 9.46
C TYR A 187 11.58 -4.41 8.73
N GLN A 188 11.89 -5.62 9.20
CA GLN A 188 12.80 -6.52 8.51
C GLN A 188 11.97 -7.50 7.67
N VAL A 189 12.06 -7.38 6.35
CA VAL A 189 11.47 -8.37 5.43
C VAL A 189 12.22 -9.68 5.62
N GLU A 190 11.46 -10.76 5.83
CA GLU A 190 11.99 -12.11 5.92
C GLU A 190 11.60 -12.88 4.66
N LEU A 191 12.50 -13.75 4.18
CA LEU A 191 12.16 -14.67 3.10
C LEU A 191 11.22 -15.72 3.68
N SER A 192 10.05 -15.90 3.05
CA SER A 192 9.21 -17.06 3.32
C SER A 192 9.97 -18.34 2.94
N GLU A 193 10.04 -19.30 3.88
CA GLU A 193 10.63 -20.62 3.67
C GLU A 193 9.82 -21.48 2.70
#